data_AF-A0A3E0X2W8-F1
#
_entry.id   AF-A0A3E0X2W8-F1
#
_cell.length_a   1.000
_cell.length_b   1.000
_cell.length_c   1.000
_cell.angle_alpha   90.00
_cell.angle_beta   90.00
_cell.angle_gamma   90.00
#
_symmetry.space_group_name_H-M   'P 1'
#
loop_
_entity.id
_entity.type
_entity.pdbx_description
1 polymer ?
#
loop_
_entity_poly.entity_id
_entity_poly.type
_entity_poly.pdbx_seq_one_letter_code
_entity_poly.pdbx_strand_id
1 'polypeptide(L)'
;MGLVIDPATGELLEIKDADGNVIPSDEVTPDDIIASAGFDETDNIVIDRMLTIWTNFAKTGNPSIPGELDYPLYESGPQMYVELSADAEVKDGRLADEFPEE
;
A
#
# COMPACT_ATOMS: atom_id res chain seq x y z
N MET A 1 -15.87 15.89 -16.50
CA MET A 1 -16.02 15.39 -15.12
C MET A 1 -14.63 14.98 -14.68
N GLY A 2 -14.12 15.51 -13.57
CA GLY A 2 -12.82 15.13 -13.03
C GLY A 2 -12.87 13.68 -12.57
N LEU A 3 -12.06 12.82 -13.17
CA LEU A 3 -12.25 11.38 -13.09
C LEU A 3 -11.54 10.73 -11.90
N VAL A 4 -10.61 11.43 -11.24
CA VAL A 4 -9.77 10.84 -10.19
C VAL A 4 -9.53 11.87 -9.08
N ILE A 5 -9.80 11.47 -7.84
CA ILE A 5 -9.50 12.22 -6.62
C ILE A 5 -8.26 11.59 -6.01
N ASP A 6 -7.28 12.40 -5.61
CA ASP A 6 -6.16 11.96 -4.81
C ASP A 6 -6.66 11.63 -3.39
N PRO A 7 -6.57 10.37 -2.93
CA PRO A 7 -7.07 9.98 -1.62
C PRO A 7 -6.29 10.61 -0.45
N ALA A 8 -5.05 11.05 -0.66
CA ALA A 8 -4.25 11.68 0.40
C ALA A 8 -4.66 13.13 0.65
N THR A 9 -5.03 13.87 -0.40
CA THR A 9 -5.38 15.30 -0.32
C THR A 9 -6.88 15.57 -0.41
N GLY A 10 -7.65 14.64 -0.97
CA GLY A 10 -9.07 14.82 -1.31
C GLY A 10 -9.31 15.77 -2.49
N GLU A 11 -8.24 16.20 -3.17
CA GLU A 11 -8.30 17.10 -4.31
C GLU A 11 -8.35 16.33 -5.63
N LEU A 12 -8.73 17.01 -6.71
CA LEU A 12 -8.70 16.43 -8.04
C LEU A 12 -7.25 16.20 -8.48
N LEU A 13 -6.95 15.00 -8.97
CA LEU A 13 -5.63 14.66 -9.46
C LEU A 13 -5.32 15.44 -10.75
N GLU A 14 -4.21 16.19 -10.77
CA GLU A 14 -3.68 16.79 -11.99
C GLU A 14 -2.93 15.73 -12.80
N ILE A 15 -3.48 15.36 -13.97
CA ILE A 15 -2.85 14.36 -14.85
C ILE A 15 -1.77 15.05 -15.68
N LYS A 16 -0.52 14.60 -15.53
CA LYS A 16 0.66 15.19 -16.17
C LYS A 16 1.40 14.16 -17.00
N ASP A 17 2.00 14.63 -18.10
CA ASP A 17 2.95 13.84 -18.87
C ASP A 17 4.29 13.70 -18.13
N ALA A 18 5.21 12.91 -18.70
CA ALA A 18 6.55 12.69 -18.15
C ALA A 18 7.40 13.98 -18.07
N ASP A 19 7.04 15.03 -18.82
CA ASP A 19 7.70 16.33 -18.83
C ASP A 19 7.04 17.34 -17.86
N GLY A 20 5.96 16.93 -17.17
CA GLY A 20 5.23 17.72 -16.18
C GLY A 20 4.14 18.64 -16.74
N ASN A 21 3.79 18.52 -18.02
CA ASN A 21 2.69 19.29 -18.62
C ASN A 21 1.35 18.61 -18.36
N VAL A 22 0.31 19.41 -18.14
CA VAL A 22 -1.06 18.91 -17.96
C VAL A 22 -1.57 18.33 -19.28
N ILE A 23 -2.01 17.07 -19.25
CA ILE A 23 -2.58 16.39 -20.41
C ILE A 23 -4.05 16.81 -20.59
N PRO A 24 -4.48 17.22 -21.80
CA PRO A 24 -5.88 17.50 -22.10
C PRO A 24 -6.77 16.27 -21.85
N SER A 25 -7.97 16.47 -21.30
CA SER A 25 -8.85 15.38 -20.86
C SER A 25 -9.24 14.37 -21.95
N ASP A 26 -9.18 14.75 -23.22
CA ASP A 26 -9.48 13.93 -24.40
C ASP A 26 -8.28 13.10 -24.88
N GLU A 27 -7.09 13.36 -24.35
CA GLU A 27 -5.84 12.64 -24.66
C GLU A 27 -5.34 11.78 -23.50
N VAL A 28 -5.98 11.87 -22.32
CA VAL A 28 -5.64 11.08 -21.12
C VAL A 28 -5.81 9.59 -21.37
N THR A 29 -4.75 8.83 -21.11
CA THR A 29 -4.77 7.37 -21.08
C THR A 29 -4.80 6.84 -19.64
N PRO A 30 -5.19 5.55 -19.43
CA PRO A 30 -5.08 4.92 -18.12
C PRO A 30 -3.66 4.96 -17.53
N ASP A 31 -2.63 4.83 -18.38
CA ASP A 31 -1.24 4.85 -17.94
C ASP A 31 -0.84 6.23 -17.37
N ASP A 32 -1.35 7.32 -17.97
CA ASP A 32 -1.12 8.69 -17.47
C ASP A 32 -1.75 8.91 -16.10
N ILE A 33 -2.94 8.34 -15.86
CA ILE A 33 -3.62 8.40 -14.57
C ILE A 33 -2.80 7.66 -13.50
N ILE A 34 -2.34 6.45 -13.81
CA ILE A 34 -1.56 5.62 -12.88
C ILE A 34 -0.25 6.33 -12.52
N ALA A 35 0.47 6.84 -13.53
CA ALA A 35 1.71 7.59 -13.33
C ALA A 35 1.48 8.87 -12.51
N SER A 36 0.43 9.64 -12.83
CA SER A 36 0.12 10.89 -12.11
C SER A 36 -0.33 10.64 -10.67
N ALA A 37 -0.98 9.50 -10.39
CA ALA A 37 -1.36 9.08 -9.05
C ALA A 37 -0.17 8.62 -8.20
N GLY A 38 1.05 8.58 -8.78
CA GLY A 38 2.27 8.17 -8.11
C GLY A 38 2.40 6.65 -7.95
N PHE A 39 1.60 5.87 -8.69
CA PHE A 39 1.65 4.41 -8.62
C PHE A 39 2.84 3.89 -9.42
N ASP A 40 3.75 3.16 -8.77
CA ASP A 40 5.00 2.69 -9.37
C ASP A 40 5.29 1.19 -9.10
N GLU A 41 6.54 0.77 -9.32
CA GLU A 41 6.97 -0.62 -9.08
C GLU A 41 6.84 -1.02 -7.60
N THR A 42 7.01 -0.07 -6.68
CA THR A 42 6.86 -0.26 -5.23
C THR A 42 5.44 -0.68 -4.90
N ASP A 43 4.43 -0.05 -5.48
CA ASP A 43 3.03 -0.42 -5.25
C ASP A 43 2.73 -1.85 -5.72
N ASN A 44 3.30 -2.27 -6.85
CA ASN A 44 3.17 -3.64 -7.33
C ASN A 44 3.77 -4.66 -6.35
N ILE A 45 4.93 -4.34 -5.75
CA ILE A 45 5.57 -5.17 -4.73
C ILE A 45 4.66 -5.27 -3.49
N VAL A 46 4.12 -4.15 -3.02
CA VAL A 46 3.23 -4.12 -1.85
C VAL A 46 1.95 -4.92 -2.11
N ILE A 47 1.35 -4.78 -3.29
CA ILE A 47 0.14 -5.53 -3.68
C ILE A 47 0.41 -7.03 -3.73
N ASP A 48 1.47 -7.46 -4.42
CA ASP A 48 1.80 -8.88 -4.55
C ASP A 48 2.07 -9.52 -3.18
N ARG A 49 2.83 -8.80 -2.32
CA ARG A 49 3.09 -9.25 -0.96
C ARG A 49 1.80 -9.36 -0.15
N MET A 50 0.94 -8.36 -0.18
CA MET A 50 -0.32 -8.37 0.57
C MET A 50 -1.24 -9.51 0.09
N LEU A 51 -1.35 -9.73 -1.22
CA LEU A 51 -2.11 -10.85 -1.77
C LEU A 51 -1.53 -12.20 -1.35
N THR A 52 -0.21 -12.32 -1.31
CA THR A 52 0.48 -13.54 -0.87
C THR A 52 0.23 -13.82 0.60
N ILE A 53 0.36 -12.82 1.48
CA ILE A 53 0.05 -12.90 2.91
C ILE A 53 -1.40 -13.38 3.11
N TRP A 54 -2.37 -12.73 2.48
CA TRP A 54 -3.77 -13.11 2.58
C TRP A 54 -4.05 -14.52 2.05
N THR A 55 -3.40 -14.89 0.95
CA THR A 55 -3.55 -16.22 0.35
C THR A 55 -3.00 -17.32 1.26
N ASN A 56 -1.83 -17.11 1.88
CA ASN A 56 -1.24 -18.06 2.81
C ASN A 56 -2.11 -18.21 4.06
N PHE A 57 -2.62 -17.09 4.60
CA PHE A 57 -3.56 -17.10 5.70
C PHE A 57 -4.83 -17.87 5.35
N ALA A 58 -5.45 -17.60 4.19
CA ALA A 58 -6.66 -18.30 3.76
C ALA A 58 -6.44 -19.81 3.56
N LYS A 59 -5.26 -20.22 3.08
CA LYS A 59 -4.92 -21.63 2.84
C LYS A 59 -4.57 -22.40 4.11
N THR A 60 -3.87 -21.77 5.05
CA THR A 60 -3.16 -22.48 6.13
C THR A 60 -3.44 -21.94 7.54
N GLY A 61 -4.08 -20.78 7.65
CA GLY A 61 -4.19 -20.01 8.88
C GLY A 61 -2.93 -19.26 9.29
N ASN A 62 -1.83 -19.40 8.55
CA ASN A 62 -0.56 -18.70 8.78
C ASN A 62 -0.26 -17.73 7.61
N PRO A 63 -0.15 -16.41 7.86
CA PRO A 63 0.17 -15.42 6.82
C PRO A 63 1.65 -15.35 6.39
N SER A 64 2.58 -16.04 7.07
CA SER A 64 4.03 -15.95 6.78
C SER A 64 4.38 -16.25 5.32
N ILE A 65 5.43 -15.61 4.81
CA ILE A 65 6.04 -15.86 3.50
C ILE A 65 7.40 -16.56 3.73
N PRO A 66 7.55 -17.84 3.32
CA PRO A 66 8.78 -18.59 3.57
C PRO A 66 10.03 -17.91 3.01
N GLY A 67 11.00 -17.62 3.88
CA GLY A 67 12.27 -16.99 3.50
C GLY A 67 12.22 -15.47 3.34
N GLU A 68 11.05 -14.85 3.55
CA GLU A 68 10.87 -13.41 3.41
C GLU A 68 10.29 -12.77 4.67
N LEU A 69 9.16 -13.29 5.19
CA LEU A 69 8.44 -12.68 6.31
C LEU A 69 7.91 -13.75 7.27
N ASP A 70 8.33 -13.67 8.52
CA ASP A 70 7.70 -14.44 9.60
C ASP A 70 6.65 -13.59 10.30
N TYR A 71 5.38 -13.88 10.03
CA TYR A 71 4.25 -13.14 10.56
C TYR A 71 3.98 -13.56 12.02
N PRO A 72 4.21 -12.69 13.01
CA PRO A 72 4.09 -13.08 14.42
C PRO A 72 2.63 -13.36 14.79
N LEU A 73 2.43 -14.28 15.72
CA LEU A 73 1.14 -14.40 16.39
C LEU A 73 0.90 -13.14 17.23
N TYR A 74 -0.26 -12.53 17.06
CA TYR A 74 -0.63 -11.40 17.89
C TYR A 74 -0.92 -11.85 19.33
N GLU A 75 -0.25 -11.23 20.29
CA GLU A 75 -0.45 -11.44 21.72
C GLU A 75 -0.55 -10.09 22.44
N SER A 76 -1.41 -10.00 23.46
CA SER A 76 -1.67 -8.74 24.18
C SER A 76 -0.46 -8.17 24.93
N GLY A 77 0.57 -8.99 25.17
CA GLY A 77 1.83 -8.59 25.81
C GLY A 77 2.76 -7.86 24.84
N PRO A 78 3.45 -8.59 23.95
CA PRO A 78 4.42 -7.99 23.02
C PRO A 78 3.77 -7.20 21.87
N GLN A 79 2.48 -7.43 21.58
CA GLN A 79 1.68 -6.71 20.57
C GLN A 79 2.37 -6.56 19.21
N MET A 80 3.17 -7.56 18.82
CA MET A 80 3.93 -7.53 17.57
C MET A 80 2.98 -7.53 16.38
N TYR A 81 3.33 -6.76 15.36
CA TYR A 81 2.57 -6.63 14.13
C TYR A 81 3.51 -6.56 12.94
N VAL A 82 2.96 -6.74 11.74
CA VAL A 82 3.69 -6.49 10.50
C VAL A 82 3.29 -5.12 9.98
N GLU A 83 4.27 -4.23 9.83
CA GLU A 83 4.13 -2.99 9.07
C GLU A 83 4.29 -3.31 7.60
N LEU A 84 3.25 -3.01 6.81
CA LEU A 84 3.25 -3.23 5.37
C LEU A 84 3.71 -1.95 4.68
N SER A 85 4.99 -1.94 4.28
CA SER A 85 5.59 -0.93 3.43
C SER A 85 6.24 -1.59 2.21
N ALA A 86 7.01 -0.82 1.43
CA ALA A 86 7.88 -1.35 0.37
C ALA A 86 8.70 -2.56 0.86
N ASP A 87 9.18 -2.48 2.09
CA ASP A 87 9.75 -3.58 2.86
C ASP A 87 8.80 -3.91 4.02
N ALA A 88 8.26 -5.12 4.03
CA ALA A 88 7.42 -5.55 5.15
C ALA A 88 8.30 -5.94 6.32
N GLU A 89 8.02 -5.34 7.48
CA GLU A 89 8.83 -5.52 8.67
C GLU A 89 7.97 -5.90 9.86
N VAL A 90 8.51 -6.76 10.71
CA VAL A 90 7.92 -7.05 12.02
C VAL A 90 8.31 -5.94 12.97
N LYS A 91 7.32 -5.26 13.54
CA LYS A 91 7.51 -4.25 14.57
C LYS A 91 7.12 -4.80 15.94
N ASP A 92 7.91 -4.43 16.95
CA ASP A 92 7.54 -4.54 18.35
C ASP A 92 7.08 -3.16 18.85
N GLY A 93 5.87 -3.09 19.39
CA GLY A 93 5.33 -1.82 19.82
C GLY A 93 4.01 -2.02 20.51
N ARG A 94 3.75 -1.23 21.56
CA ARG A 94 2.38 -1.12 22.06
C ARG A 94 1.58 -0.41 20.99
N LEU A 95 0.63 -1.10 20.37
CA LEU A 95 -0.17 -0.55 19.27
C LEU A 95 -0.82 0.79 19.64
N ALA A 96 -1.17 0.99 20.92
CA ALA A 96 -1.74 2.23 21.43
C ALA A 96 -0.76 3.42 21.46
N ASP A 97 0.55 3.15 21.55
CA ASP A 97 1.58 4.21 21.53
C ASP A 97 1.88 4.64 20.08
N GLU A 98 1.86 3.70 19.13
CA GLU A 98 2.08 3.97 17.69
C GLU A 98 0.83 4.52 16.99
N PHE A 99 -0.36 4.07 17.39
CA PHE A 99 -1.66 4.46 16.83
C PHE A 99 -2.58 4.98 17.94
N PRO A 100 -2.36 6.21 18.44
CA PRO A 100 -3.22 6.80 19.45
C PRO A 100 -4.63 7.05 18.87
N GLU A 101 -5.68 6.78 19.65
CA GLU A 101 -7.04 7.16 19.28
C GLU A 101 -7.14 8.70 19.23
N GLU A 102 -7.60 9.25 18.09
CA GLU A 102 -7.83 10.69 17.88
C GLU A 102 -8.99 11.27 18.71
#